data_AF-A0A1V5FNM7-F1
#
_entry.id   AF-A0A1V5FNM7-F1
#
_cell.length_a   1.000
_cell.length_b   1.000
_cell.length_c   1.000
_cell.angle_alpha   90.00
_cell.angle_beta   90.00
_cell.angle_gamma   90.00
#
_symmetry.space_group_name_H-M   'P 1'
#
loop_
_entity.id
_entity.type
_entity.pdbx_description
1 polymer ?
#
loop_
_entity_poly.entity_id
_entity_poly.type
_entity_poly.pdbx_seq_one_letter_code
_entity_poly.pdbx_strand_id
1 'polypeptide(L)'
;MWRNWCAVTGFEPDLSEQQVYSRRLRFAGTVDVIGRFKNGDKAIIDIKRCALMPPSVGPQTAGYALAYSESFDCDKPHRFALQFPKNAKHPKLEQFQGFSDERSFLAALTVYQWKERNHD
;
A
#
# COMPACT_ATOMS: atom_id res chain seq x y z
N MET A 1 -1.40 20.12 -5.02
CA MET A 1 -1.95 18.89 -5.62
C MET A 1 -2.47 17.93 -4.55
N TRP A 2 -1.63 17.42 -3.63
CA TRP A 2 -2.05 16.55 -2.51
C TRP A 2 -3.11 17.18 -1.59
N ARG A 3 -2.87 18.40 -1.08
CA ARG A 3 -3.83 19.11 -0.22
C ARG A 3 -5.19 19.31 -0.87
N ASN A 4 -5.20 19.68 -2.16
CA ASN A 4 -6.44 19.83 -2.93
C ASN A 4 -7.14 18.48 -3.14
N TRP A 5 -6.40 17.41 -3.40
CA TRP A 5 -6.96 16.07 -3.49
C TRP A 5 -7.62 15.66 -2.17
N CYS A 6 -6.94 15.82 -1.03
CA CYS A 6 -7.50 15.54 0.30
C CYS A 6 -8.79 16.36 0.55
N ALA A 7 -8.80 17.65 0.19
CA ALA A 7 -9.98 18.50 0.36
C ALA A 7 -11.18 18.02 -0.49
N VAL A 8 -10.93 17.59 -1.73
CA VAL A 8 -11.98 17.11 -2.64
C VAL A 8 -12.46 15.71 -2.26
N THR A 9 -11.58 14.79 -1.90
CA THR A 9 -11.94 13.41 -1.54
C THR A 9 -12.42 13.27 -0.11
N GLY A 10 -12.10 14.23 0.75
CA GLY A 10 -12.30 14.10 2.19
C GLY A 10 -11.38 13.05 2.83
N PHE A 11 -10.26 12.74 2.19
CA PHE A 11 -9.25 11.87 2.80
C PHE A 11 -8.48 12.65 3.86
N GLU A 12 -8.40 12.09 5.05
CA GLU A 12 -7.70 12.63 6.21
C GLU A 12 -6.47 11.77 6.50
N PRO A 13 -5.25 12.26 6.19
CA PRO A 13 -4.03 11.53 6.51
C PRO A 13 -3.78 11.53 8.03
N ASP A 14 -3.59 10.34 8.59
CA ASP A 14 -3.22 10.14 10.00
C ASP A 14 -1.68 10.06 10.16
N LEU A 15 -1.02 9.27 9.32
CA LEU A 15 0.41 8.97 9.38
C LEU A 15 1.03 9.00 7.97
N SER A 16 2.34 9.26 7.88
CA SER A 16 3.10 9.20 6.64
C SER A 16 4.48 8.59 6.88
N GLU A 17 5.00 7.88 5.90
CA GLU A 17 6.27 7.13 5.97
C GLU A 17 6.30 6.17 7.17
N GLN A 18 5.17 5.52 7.43
CA GLN A 18 4.98 4.68 8.60
C GLN A 18 5.59 3.29 8.35
N GLN A 19 6.52 2.89 9.21
CA GLN A 19 7.06 1.54 9.22
C GLN A 19 6.00 0.53 9.72
N VAL A 20 5.88 -0.58 9.01
CA VAL A 20 5.03 -1.73 9.33
C VAL A 20 5.82 -3.01 9.19
N TYR A 21 5.46 -4.03 9.96
CA TYR A 21 6.13 -5.32 9.96
C TYR A 21 5.16 -6.49 10.15
N SER A 22 5.58 -7.67 9.69
CA SER A 22 5.03 -8.96 10.08
C SER A 22 6.15 -9.79 10.69
N ARG A 23 6.06 -10.09 11.99
CA ARG A 23 6.97 -11.02 12.68
C ARG A 23 6.73 -12.43 12.19
N ARG A 24 5.48 -12.82 12.02
CA ARG A 24 5.08 -14.17 11.57
C ARG A 24 5.66 -14.49 10.19
N LEU A 25 5.56 -13.55 9.26
CA LEU A 25 6.04 -13.72 7.88
C LEU A 25 7.47 -13.20 7.66
N ARG A 26 8.08 -12.58 8.68
CA ARG A 26 9.45 -12.04 8.67
C ARG A 26 9.72 -11.08 7.51
N PHE A 27 8.90 -10.03 7.40
CA PHE A 27 9.16 -8.91 6.51
C PHE A 27 8.73 -7.59 7.15
N ALA A 28 9.25 -6.48 6.64
CA ALA A 28 8.86 -5.14 7.00
C ALA A 28 8.80 -4.24 5.76
N GLY A 29 8.13 -3.10 5.87
CA GLY A 29 8.02 -2.11 4.82
C GLY A 29 7.63 -0.75 5.36
N THR A 30 7.67 0.26 4.49
CA THR A 30 7.26 1.63 4.81
C THR A 30 6.08 2.01 3.94
N VAL A 31 4.99 2.42 4.57
CA VAL A 31 3.77 2.89 3.88
C VAL A 31 3.86 4.40 3.71
N ASP A 32 3.72 4.90 2.48
CA ASP A 32 3.82 6.33 2.18
C ASP A 32 2.81 7.16 3.00
N VAL A 33 1.54 6.74 2.99
CA VAL A 33 0.47 7.42 3.74
C VAL A 33 -0.55 6.43 4.30
N ILE A 34 -0.98 6.66 5.54
CA ILE A 34 -2.10 5.98 6.21
C ILE A 34 -3.10 7.05 6.62
N GLY A 35 -4.39 6.79 6.40
CA GLY A 35 -5.43 7.74 6.77
C GLY A 35 -6.81 7.12 6.71
N ARG A 36 -7.82 7.99 6.66
CA ARG A 36 -9.23 7.60 6.65
C ARG A 36 -10.02 8.43 5.64
N PHE A 37 -11.05 7.83 5.06
CA PHE A 37 -12.08 8.59 4.34
C PHE A 37 -13.16 9.11 5.32
N LYS A 38 -13.99 10.05 4.88
CA LYS A 38 -15.07 10.66 5.70
C LYS A 38 -16.03 9.67 6.35
N ASN A 39 -16.20 8.49 5.76
CA ASN A 39 -17.03 7.42 6.30
C ASN A 39 -16.34 6.60 7.41
N GLY A 40 -15.10 6.91 7.76
CA GLY A 40 -14.30 6.23 8.77
C GLY A 40 -13.40 5.12 8.22
N ASP A 41 -13.52 4.78 6.94
CA ASP A 41 -12.78 3.67 6.33
C ASP A 41 -11.27 3.94 6.35
N LYS A 42 -10.54 3.07 7.06
CA LYS A 42 -9.08 3.08 7.12
C LYS A 42 -8.49 2.68 5.77
N ALA A 43 -7.50 3.45 5.32
CA ALA A 43 -6.85 3.22 4.05
C ALA A 43 -5.34 3.46 4.13
N ILE A 44 -4.60 2.65 3.37
CA ILE A 44 -3.21 2.90 3.00
C ILE A 44 -3.16 3.40 1.56
N ILE A 45 -2.32 4.40 1.31
CA ILE A 45 -2.11 5.00 -0.01
C ILE A 45 -0.63 4.90 -0.34
N ASP A 46 -0.33 4.25 -1.46
CA ASP A 46 1.00 4.24 -2.09
C ASP A 46 1.03 5.27 -3.23
N ILE A 47 1.99 6.20 -3.21
CA ILE A 47 2.05 7.33 -4.13
C ILE A 47 2.96 6.96 -5.29
N LYS A 48 2.41 6.94 -6.52
CA LYS A 48 3.17 6.61 -7.72
C LYS A 48 3.20 7.78 -8.71
N ARG A 49 4.40 8.28 -9.00
CA ARG A 49 4.65 9.18 -10.13
C ARG A 49 4.98 8.36 -11.37
N CYS A 50 3.95 7.88 -12.07
CA CYS A 50 4.09 7.06 -13.27
C CYS A 50 3.05 7.41 -14.34
N ALA A 51 3.33 7.06 -15.60
CA ALA A 51 2.38 7.22 -16.71
C ALA A 51 1.27 6.16 -16.69
N LEU A 52 1.63 4.92 -16.33
CA LEU A 52 0.72 3.80 -16.13
C LEU A 52 1.02 3.15 -14.77
N MET A 53 -0.03 2.70 -14.08
CA MET A 53 0.11 2.01 -12.79
C MET A 53 0.75 0.62 -13.00
N PRO A 54 1.88 0.29 -12.34
CA PRO A 54 2.50 -1.02 -12.46
C PRO A 54 1.61 -2.12 -11.85
N PRO A 55 1.50 -3.31 -12.46
CA PRO A 55 0.75 -4.43 -11.88
C PRO A 55 1.26 -4.88 -10.50
N SER A 56 2.54 -4.63 -10.20
CA SER A 56 3.16 -4.96 -8.91
C SER A 56 2.61 -4.17 -7.72
N VAL A 57 1.87 -3.08 -7.96
CA VAL A 57 1.29 -2.25 -6.89
C VAL A 57 0.20 -2.99 -6.11
N GLY A 58 -0.55 -3.88 -6.78
CA GLY A 58 -1.51 -4.77 -6.11
C GLY A 58 -0.82 -5.62 -5.04
N PRO A 59 0.13 -6.50 -5.40
CA PRO A 59 0.91 -7.28 -4.44
C PRO A 59 1.63 -6.44 -3.38
N GLN A 60 2.26 -5.32 -3.76
CA GLN A 60 2.94 -4.43 -2.80
C GLN A 60 2.00 -3.94 -1.70
N THR A 61 0.85 -3.36 -2.09
CA THR A 61 -0.12 -2.85 -1.13
C THR A 61 -0.78 -3.97 -0.31
N ALA A 62 -0.90 -5.19 -0.84
CA ALA A 62 -1.36 -6.35 -0.08
C ALA A 62 -0.37 -6.74 1.03
N GLY A 63 0.94 -6.71 0.74
CA GLY A 63 1.99 -6.89 1.74
C GLY A 63 1.94 -5.83 2.84
N TYR A 64 1.74 -4.56 2.49
CA TYR A 64 1.57 -3.48 3.47
C TYR A 64 0.31 -3.66 4.33
N ALA A 65 -0.83 -4.04 3.76
CA ALA A 65 -2.05 -4.27 4.53
C ALA A 65 -1.88 -5.44 5.53
N LEU A 66 -1.20 -6.51 5.12
CA LEU A 66 -0.83 -7.62 6.00
C LEU A 66 0.05 -7.16 7.17
N ALA A 67 1.14 -6.45 6.87
CA ALA A 67 2.06 -5.97 7.89
C ALA A 67 1.40 -4.93 8.81
N TYR A 68 0.55 -4.06 8.28
CA TYR A 68 -0.20 -3.08 9.06
C TYR A 68 -1.11 -3.77 10.08
N SER A 69 -1.93 -4.73 9.63
CA SER A 69 -2.84 -5.49 10.48
C SER A 69 -2.11 -6.18 11.63
N GLU A 70 -0.94 -6.78 11.38
CA GLU A 70 -0.12 -7.40 12.44
C GLU A 70 0.60 -6.39 13.34
N SER A 71 1.07 -5.27 12.79
CA SER A 71 1.80 -4.23 13.55
C SER A 71 0.91 -3.51 14.56
N PHE A 72 -0.36 -3.34 14.23
CA PHE A 72 -1.31 -2.56 15.02
C PHE A 72 -2.44 -3.39 15.62
N ASP A 73 -2.39 -4.72 15.48
CA ASP A 73 -3.41 -5.66 15.97
C ASP A 73 -4.83 -5.25 15.59
N CYS A 74 -5.06 -5.05 14.28
CA CYS A 74 -6.31 -4.52 13.75
C CYS A 74 -6.67 -5.12 12.38
N ASP A 75 -7.86 -4.81 11.87
CA ASP A 75 -8.29 -5.24 10.54
C ASP A 75 -7.42 -4.64 9.43
N LYS A 76 -7.34 -5.37 8.30
CA LYS A 76 -6.61 -4.91 7.12
C LYS A 76 -7.26 -3.62 6.57
N PRO A 77 -6.49 -2.56 6.32
CA PRO A 77 -7.01 -1.33 5.74
C PRO A 77 -7.32 -1.52 4.25
N HIS A 78 -8.17 -0.66 3.70
CA HIS A 78 -8.33 -0.56 2.26
C HIS A 78 -7.01 -0.15 1.58
N ARG A 79 -6.79 -0.67 0.38
CA ARG A 79 -5.54 -0.49 -0.36
C ARG A 79 -5.76 0.39 -1.56
N PHE A 80 -5.00 1.47 -1.65
CA PHE A 80 -5.05 2.37 -2.79
C PHE A 80 -3.66 2.74 -3.29
N ALA A 81 -3.60 3.15 -4.55
CA ALA A 81 -2.48 3.91 -5.07
C ALA A 81 -2.96 5.24 -5.65
N LEU A 82 -2.20 6.30 -5.39
CA LEU A 82 -2.45 7.62 -5.94
C LEU A 82 -1.44 7.90 -7.05
N GLN A 83 -1.93 7.86 -8.28
CA GLN A 83 -1.14 8.11 -9.48
C GLN A 83 -1.02 9.61 -9.75
N PHE A 84 0.20 10.08 -10.02
CA PHE A 84 0.49 11.42 -10.52
C PHE A 84 1.08 11.36 -11.94
N PRO A 85 0.24 11.30 -12.99
CA PRO A 85 0.72 11.34 -14.38
C PRO A 85 1.36 12.68 -14.71
N LYS A 86 2.44 12.67 -15.51
CA LYS A 86 3.27 13.85 -15.83
C LYS A 86 2.48 15.06 -16.39
N ASN A 87 1.35 14.81 -17.05
CA ASN A 87 0.53 15.83 -17.72
C ASN A 87 -0.96 15.84 -17.29
N ALA A 88 -1.32 15.17 -16.19
CA ALA A 88 -2.72 15.14 -15.74
C ALA A 88 -3.03 16.33 -14.82
N LYS A 89 -4.20 16.96 -15.01
CA LYS A 89 -4.69 18.02 -14.13
C LYS A 89 -4.99 17.52 -12.71
N HIS A 90 -5.33 16.24 -12.57
CA HIS A 90 -5.72 15.64 -11.30
C HIS A 90 -5.04 14.27 -11.11
N PRO A 91 -4.66 13.93 -9.87
CA PRO A 91 -4.18 12.58 -9.59
C PRO A 91 -5.31 11.57 -9.70
N LYS A 92 -4.99 10.34 -10.10
CA LYS A 92 -5.95 9.23 -10.20
C LYS A 92 -5.78 8.32 -8.99
N LEU A 93 -6.85 8.12 -8.23
CA LEU A 93 -6.89 7.12 -7.17
C LEU A 93 -7.35 5.78 -7.76
N GLU A 94 -6.64 4.71 -7.45
CA GLU A 94 -7.02 3.35 -7.82
C GLU A 94 -7.09 2.48 -6.57
N GLN A 95 -8.19 1.76 -6.40
CA GLN A 95 -8.37 0.81 -5.32
C GLN A 95 -7.94 -0.58 -5.76
N PHE A 96 -7.22 -1.30 -4.90
CA PHE A 96 -6.79 -2.67 -5.16
C PHE A 96 -7.57 -3.65 -4.27
N GLN A 97 -8.27 -4.59 -4.91
CA GLN A 97 -9.09 -5.61 -4.25
C GLN A 97 -8.79 -7.03 -4.76
N GLY A 98 -7.75 -7.20 -5.58
CA GLY A 98 -7.42 -8.48 -6.20
C GLY A 98 -7.14 -9.57 -5.15
N PHE A 99 -7.93 -10.64 -5.16
CA PHE A 99 -7.75 -11.79 -4.25
C PHE A 99 -6.39 -12.50 -4.45
N SER A 100 -5.80 -12.38 -5.64
CA SER A 100 -4.49 -12.95 -5.96
C SER A 100 -3.32 -12.10 -5.45
N ASP A 101 -3.52 -10.81 -5.15
CA ASP A 101 -2.43 -9.89 -4.80
C ASP A 101 -1.63 -10.39 -3.60
N GLU A 102 -2.33 -10.80 -2.54
CA GLU A 102 -1.71 -11.32 -1.32
C GLU A 102 -0.93 -12.61 -1.61
N ARG A 103 -1.49 -13.52 -2.41
CA ARG A 103 -0.82 -14.78 -2.80
C ARG A 103 0.43 -14.49 -3.63
N SER A 104 0.35 -13.55 -4.57
CA SER A 104 1.48 -13.12 -5.39
C SER A 104 2.58 -12.50 -4.52
N PHE A 105 2.23 -11.66 -3.55
CA PHE A 105 3.19 -11.09 -2.61
C PHE A 105 3.87 -12.18 -1.77
N LEU A 106 3.09 -13.11 -1.19
CA LEU A 106 3.62 -14.19 -0.37
C LEU A 106 4.51 -15.17 -1.16
N ALA A 107 4.15 -15.44 -2.43
CA ALA A 107 4.99 -16.24 -3.32
C ALA A 107 6.34 -15.56 -3.58
N ALA A 108 6.33 -14.25 -3.90
CA ALA A 108 7.55 -13.48 -4.08
C ALA A 108 8.40 -13.43 -2.80
N LEU A 109 7.77 -13.21 -1.63
CA LEU A 109 8.43 -13.24 -0.34
C LEU A 109 9.08 -14.59 -0.04
N THR A 110 8.39 -15.69 -0.37
CA THR A 110 8.91 -17.06 -0.19
C THR A 110 10.17 -17.28 -1.03
N VAL A 111 10.17 -16.86 -2.30
CA VAL A 111 11.34 -16.94 -3.19
C VAL A 111 12.48 -16.08 -2.65
N TYR A 112 12.20 -14.85 -2.22
CA TYR A 112 13.19 -13.96 -1.62
C TYR A 112 13.85 -14.60 -0.39
N GLN A 113 13.04 -15.08 0.56
CA GLN A 113 13.56 -15.72 1.78
C GLN A 113 14.31 -17.03 1.51
N TRP A 114 13.95 -17.76 0.44
CA TRP A 114 14.73 -18.91 0.00
C TRP A 114 16.10 -18.48 -0.50
N LYS A 115 16.20 -17.43 -1.33
CA LYS A 115 17.49 -16.90 -1.80
C LYS A 115 18.38 -16.41 -0.67
N GLU A 116 17.84 -15.63 0.26
CA GLU A 116 18.57 -15.13 1.44
C GLU A 116 19.18 -16.27 2.28
N ARG A 117 18.50 -17.42 2.39
CA ARG A 117 19.01 -18.59 3.11
C ARG A 117 20.07 -19.39 2.36
N ASN A 118 20.11 -19.28 1.03
CA ASN A 118 21.00 -20.07 0.16
C ASN A 118 22.13 -19.23 -0.47
N HIS A 119 22.23 -17.94 -0.15
CA HIS A 119 23.26 -17.01 -0.65
C HIS A 119 23.32 -16.91 -2.19
N ASP A 120 22.16 -16.92 -2.83
CA ASP A 120 21.98 -16.66 -4.28
C ASP A 120 21.63 -15.18 -4.58
#